data_AF-A0A233RCJ4-F1
#
_entry.id   AF-A0A233RCJ4-F1
#
_cell.length_a   1.000
_cell.length_b   1.000
_cell.length_c   1.000
_cell.angle_alpha   90.00
_cell.angle_beta   90.00
_cell.angle_gamma   90.00
#
_symmetry.space_group_name_H-M   'P 1'
#
loop_
_entity.id
_entity.type
_entity.pdbx_description
1 polymer ?
#
loop_
_entity_poly.entity_id
_entity_poly.type
_entity_poly.pdbx_seq_one_letter_code
_entity_poly.pdbx_strand_id
1 'polypeptide(L)'
;MNTPISRPDSVATLLNRARQLAGQPLAALATELGLSVPGNLRRDKGWIGQLLELSLGAHAGSKPEQDFPELGVELKTIPLDASARPLETTFVCVAPLLDIAGLTWATSNVRNKLSRVLWVPVIGDRNTPPGARLIGQPLLWTPSEEEEWLLRQDWEEIMELISLGRVQEITARHGQALQLRPKAANGRALTDAIGPDGSRIQTRPRGFYLKTGFTSALLARHFML
;
A
#
# COMPACT_ATOMS: atom_id res chain seq x y z
N MET A 1 1.63 -17.22 -26.21
CA MET A 1 2.03 -17.86 -24.95
C MET A 1 3.02 -16.92 -24.30
N ASN A 2 2.60 -16.20 -23.25
CA ASN A 2 3.47 -15.24 -22.60
C ASN A 2 4.40 -15.95 -21.63
N THR A 3 5.69 -15.81 -21.86
CA THR A 3 6.72 -16.25 -20.92
C THR A 3 6.54 -15.47 -19.63
N PRO A 4 6.50 -16.14 -18.45
CA PRO A 4 6.41 -15.45 -17.18
C PRO A 4 7.61 -14.50 -17.03
N ILE A 5 7.33 -13.24 -16.67
CA ILE A 5 8.36 -12.23 -16.47
C ILE A 5 9.22 -12.67 -15.28
N SER A 6 10.52 -12.82 -15.51
CA SER A 6 11.46 -13.23 -14.46
C SER A 6 11.55 -12.17 -13.36
N ARG A 7 11.78 -12.59 -12.12
CA ARG A 7 12.07 -11.65 -11.03
C ARG A 7 13.35 -10.85 -11.34
N PRO A 8 13.38 -9.54 -11.04
CA PRO A 8 14.60 -8.76 -11.16
C PRO A 8 15.64 -9.21 -10.14
N ASP A 9 16.90 -9.21 -10.54
CA ASP A 9 18.06 -9.64 -9.75
C ASP A 9 18.66 -8.52 -8.88
N SER A 10 18.28 -7.27 -9.16
CA SER A 10 18.76 -6.10 -8.45
C SER A 10 17.71 -5.00 -8.40
N VAL A 11 17.86 -4.10 -7.42
CA VAL A 11 17.04 -2.88 -7.31
C VAL A 11 17.17 -2.01 -8.56
N ALA A 12 18.36 -1.95 -9.17
CA ALA A 12 18.59 -1.19 -10.39
C ALA A 12 17.78 -1.77 -11.57
N THR A 13 17.81 -3.10 -11.74
CA THR A 13 17.02 -3.80 -12.76
C THR A 13 15.52 -3.57 -12.55
N LEU A 14 15.03 -3.72 -11.32
CA LEU A 14 13.63 -3.47 -10.95
C LEU A 14 13.21 -2.04 -11.30
N LEU A 15 13.98 -1.03 -10.88
CA LEU A 15 13.67 0.36 -11.14
C LEU A 15 13.72 0.69 -12.63
N ASN A 16 14.68 0.12 -13.38
CA ASN A 16 14.78 0.36 -14.82
C ASN A 16 13.59 -0.23 -15.58
N ARG A 17 13.14 -1.44 -15.20
CA ARG A 17 11.91 -2.02 -15.74
C ARG A 17 10.69 -1.17 -15.42
N ALA A 18 10.55 -0.70 -14.18
CA ALA A 18 9.44 0.19 -13.81
C ALA A 18 9.45 1.49 -14.62
N ARG A 19 10.64 2.07 -14.90
CA ARG A 19 10.77 3.29 -15.72
C ARG A 19 10.33 3.07 -17.16
N GLN A 20 10.55 1.87 -17.72
CA GLN A 20 10.10 1.53 -19.08
C GLN A 20 8.57 1.45 -19.20
N LEU A 21 7.86 1.25 -18.09
CA LEU A 21 6.38 1.26 -18.07
C LEU A 21 5.81 2.68 -18.06
N ALA A 22 6.59 3.69 -17.66
CA ALA A 22 6.12 5.06 -17.53
C ALA A 22 5.63 5.62 -18.88
N GLY A 23 4.50 6.32 -18.86
CA GLY A 23 3.81 6.85 -20.02
C GLY A 23 2.87 5.86 -20.72
N GLN A 24 2.93 4.57 -20.40
CA GLN A 24 2.04 3.58 -21.01
C GLN A 24 0.65 3.58 -20.35
N PRO A 25 -0.43 3.33 -21.11
CA PRO A 25 -1.73 3.05 -20.54
C PRO A 25 -1.77 1.65 -19.90
N LEU A 26 -2.51 1.48 -18.80
CA LEU A 26 -2.65 0.18 -18.13
C LEU A 26 -3.19 -0.92 -19.07
N ALA A 27 -3.98 -0.56 -20.08
CA ALA A 27 -4.48 -1.50 -21.09
C ALA A 27 -3.36 -2.11 -21.96
N ALA A 28 -2.26 -1.38 -22.20
CA ALA A 28 -1.12 -1.91 -22.95
C ALA A 28 -0.47 -3.07 -22.18
N LEU A 29 -0.16 -2.85 -20.89
CA LEU A 29 0.39 -3.89 -20.02
C LEU A 29 -0.55 -5.08 -19.87
N ALA A 30 -1.85 -4.83 -19.73
CA ALA A 30 -2.84 -5.90 -19.62
C ALA A 30 -2.87 -6.75 -20.91
N THR A 31 -2.82 -6.10 -22.08
CA THR A 31 -2.75 -6.79 -23.38
C THR A 31 -1.47 -7.62 -23.51
N GLU A 32 -0.32 -7.04 -23.15
CA GLU A 32 0.96 -7.73 -23.15
C GLU A 32 0.97 -8.95 -22.25
N LEU A 33 0.22 -8.94 -21.14
CA LEU A 33 0.09 -10.07 -20.22
C LEU A 33 -1.09 -11.00 -20.54
N GLY A 34 -1.91 -10.69 -21.54
CA GLY A 34 -3.11 -11.47 -21.86
C GLY A 34 -4.22 -11.38 -20.80
N LEU A 35 -4.27 -10.27 -20.06
CA LEU A 35 -5.25 -9.99 -19.00
C LEU A 35 -6.37 -9.08 -19.52
N SER A 36 -7.60 -9.35 -19.06
CA SER A 36 -8.73 -8.46 -19.34
C SER A 36 -8.69 -7.20 -18.49
N VAL A 37 -8.99 -6.06 -19.10
CA VAL A 37 -9.15 -4.79 -18.40
C VAL A 37 -10.59 -4.67 -17.86
N PRO A 38 -10.79 -4.44 -16.55
CA PRO A 38 -12.12 -4.26 -15.99
C PRO A 38 -12.70 -2.91 -16.42
N GLY A 39 -14.01 -2.86 -16.67
CA GLY A 39 -14.70 -1.61 -16.99
C GLY A 39 -14.69 -0.57 -15.86
N ASN A 40 -14.55 -1.01 -14.60
CA ASN A 40 -14.36 -0.16 -13.42
C ASN A 40 -13.71 -0.95 -12.26
N LEU A 41 -13.21 -0.26 -11.24
CA LEU A 41 -12.49 -0.86 -10.10
C LEU A 41 -13.39 -1.14 -8.87
N ARG A 42 -14.73 -1.13 -9.01
CA ARG A 42 -15.62 -1.29 -7.83
C ARG A 42 -15.49 -2.66 -7.19
N ARG A 43 -15.38 -3.71 -8.03
CA ARG A 43 -15.17 -5.11 -7.60
C ARG A 43 -13.68 -5.50 -7.65
N ASP A 44 -12.91 -4.86 -8.52
CA ASP A 44 -11.52 -5.21 -8.83
C ASP A 44 -10.52 -4.20 -8.24
N LYS A 45 -10.70 -3.83 -6.97
CA LYS A 45 -9.92 -2.77 -6.30
C LYS A 45 -8.41 -3.00 -6.32
N GLY A 46 -7.97 -4.25 -6.41
CA GLY A 46 -6.56 -4.65 -6.45
C GLY A 46 -5.99 -4.86 -7.85
N TRP A 47 -6.79 -4.74 -8.91
CA TRP A 47 -6.38 -5.12 -10.28
C TRP A 47 -5.15 -4.37 -10.77
N ILE A 48 -5.07 -3.06 -10.50
CA ILE A 48 -3.91 -2.24 -10.90
C ILE A 48 -2.63 -2.71 -10.20
N GLY A 49 -2.72 -3.03 -8.90
CA GLY A 49 -1.59 -3.56 -8.14
C GLY A 49 -1.12 -4.90 -8.72
N GLN A 50 -2.05 -5.83 -8.93
CA GLN A 50 -1.76 -7.15 -9.51
C GLN A 50 -1.16 -7.06 -10.91
N LEU A 51 -1.67 -6.15 -11.74
CA LEU A 51 -1.12 -5.91 -13.07
C LEU A 51 0.35 -5.50 -12.98
N LEU A 52 0.68 -4.53 -12.12
CA LEU A 52 2.05 -4.04 -11.96
C LEU A 52 2.96 -5.06 -11.25
N GLU A 53 2.44 -5.84 -10.30
CA GLU A 53 3.13 -6.97 -9.69
C GLU A 53 3.59 -7.94 -10.79
N LEU A 54 2.66 -8.40 -11.63
CA LEU A 54 2.96 -9.33 -12.73
C LEU A 54 3.90 -8.72 -13.77
N SER A 55 3.69 -7.46 -14.17
CA SER A 55 4.54 -6.76 -15.14
C SER A 55 5.98 -6.56 -14.65
N LEU A 56 6.22 -6.53 -13.34
CA LEU A 56 7.54 -6.37 -12.75
C LEU A 56 8.15 -7.69 -12.25
N GLY A 57 7.44 -8.82 -12.43
CA GLY A 57 7.90 -10.16 -12.04
C GLY A 57 7.64 -10.52 -10.57
N ALA A 58 6.85 -9.73 -9.83
CA ALA A 58 6.35 -10.12 -8.51
C ALA A 58 5.23 -11.17 -8.63
N HIS A 59 4.96 -11.86 -7.53
CA HIS A 59 3.82 -12.76 -7.44
C HIS A 59 2.59 -11.98 -7.02
N ALA A 60 1.46 -12.25 -7.66
CA ALA A 60 0.22 -11.60 -7.29
C ALA A 60 -0.26 -12.04 -5.89
N GLY A 61 -0.66 -11.07 -5.05
CA GLY A 61 -1.36 -11.33 -3.79
C GLY A 61 -0.74 -10.70 -2.54
N SER A 62 -1.59 -10.42 -1.55
CA SER A 62 -1.19 -9.77 -0.31
C SER A 62 -0.53 -10.76 0.66
N LYS A 63 0.81 -10.81 0.69
CA LYS A 63 1.59 -11.54 1.69
C LYS A 63 2.13 -10.61 2.79
N PRO A 64 2.48 -11.14 3.98
CA PRO A 64 3.20 -10.36 5.01
C PRO A 64 4.57 -9.89 4.49
N GLU A 65 5.22 -10.72 3.68
CA GLU A 65 6.47 -10.41 2.99
C GLU A 65 6.32 -9.24 2.02
N GLN A 66 7.46 -8.63 1.68
CA GLN A 66 7.53 -7.64 0.62
C GLN A 66 7.35 -8.29 -0.76
N ASP A 67 6.98 -7.51 -1.77
CA ASP A 67 6.73 -8.04 -3.13
C ASP A 67 8.00 -8.59 -3.78
N PHE A 68 9.16 -8.00 -3.45
CA PHE A 68 10.50 -8.45 -3.81
C PHE A 68 11.35 -8.68 -2.55
N PRO A 69 11.14 -9.77 -1.79
CA PRO A 69 11.86 -10.04 -0.55
C PRO A 69 13.37 -10.07 -0.70
N GLU A 70 13.86 -10.61 -1.83
CA GLU A 70 15.29 -10.73 -2.14
C GLU A 70 15.96 -9.36 -2.33
N LEU A 71 15.19 -8.35 -2.69
CA LEU A 71 15.64 -6.97 -2.88
C LEU A 71 15.32 -6.07 -1.68
N GLY A 72 14.51 -6.56 -0.74
CA GLY A 72 13.96 -5.77 0.35
C GLY A 72 13.04 -4.64 -0.14
N VAL A 73 12.25 -4.86 -1.20
CA VAL A 73 11.42 -3.81 -1.84
C VAL A 73 9.95 -4.20 -1.85
N GLU A 74 9.09 -3.34 -1.32
CA GLU A 74 7.64 -3.38 -1.49
C GLU A 74 7.23 -2.57 -2.73
N LEU A 75 6.27 -3.06 -3.51
CA LEU A 75 5.64 -2.34 -4.61
C LEU A 75 4.35 -1.68 -4.12
N LYS A 76 4.19 -0.38 -4.36
CA LYS A 76 2.93 0.31 -4.11
C LYS A 76 2.51 1.17 -5.27
N THR A 77 1.25 1.05 -5.64
CA THR A 77 0.62 1.96 -6.60
C THR A 77 0.07 3.16 -5.85
N ILE A 78 0.10 4.34 -6.49
CA ILE A 78 -0.48 5.55 -5.93
C ILE A 78 -1.33 6.28 -6.98
N PRO A 79 -2.65 6.36 -6.81
CA PRO A 79 -3.51 7.05 -7.76
C PRO A 79 -3.33 8.56 -7.61
N LEU A 80 -3.00 9.23 -8.72
CA LEU A 80 -2.79 10.68 -8.77
C LEU A 80 -3.83 11.37 -9.67
N ASP A 81 -4.20 12.60 -9.31
CA ASP A 81 -4.90 13.51 -10.21
C ASP A 81 -3.94 14.13 -11.25
N ALA A 82 -4.49 14.92 -12.16
CA ALA A 82 -3.70 15.62 -13.20
C ALA A 82 -2.69 16.63 -12.62
N SER A 83 -2.83 17.03 -11.35
CA SER A 83 -1.92 17.91 -10.62
C SER A 83 -0.95 17.12 -9.73
N ALA A 84 -0.76 15.82 -9.98
CA ALA A 84 0.10 14.91 -9.23
C ALA A 84 -0.26 14.76 -7.74
N ARG A 85 -1.50 15.06 -7.34
CA ARG A 85 -1.94 14.92 -5.94
C ARG A 85 -2.51 13.53 -5.68
N PRO A 86 -2.15 12.87 -4.56
CA PRO A 86 -2.74 11.60 -4.16
C PRO A 86 -4.25 11.69 -3.99
N LEU A 87 -4.98 10.83 -4.70
CA LEU A 87 -6.44 10.77 -4.65
C LEU A 87 -6.97 9.98 -3.44
N GLU A 88 -6.17 9.06 -2.92
CA GLU A 88 -6.57 8.11 -1.88
C GLU A 88 -5.43 7.83 -0.90
N THR A 89 -5.79 7.40 0.31
CA THR A 89 -4.85 6.89 1.31
C THR A 89 -4.29 5.54 0.87
N THR A 90 -2.99 5.30 1.07
CA THR A 90 -2.36 4.05 0.61
C THR A 90 -2.41 2.97 1.69
N PHE A 91 -2.91 1.79 1.36
CA PHE A 91 -2.89 0.63 2.26
C PHE A 91 -1.47 0.11 2.48
N VAL A 92 -1.13 -0.17 3.73
CA VAL A 92 0.17 -0.75 4.13
C VAL A 92 0.01 -2.23 4.44
N CYS A 93 -0.69 -2.57 5.51
CA CYS A 93 -0.94 -3.95 5.92
C CYS A 93 -2.19 -4.05 6.80
N VAL A 94 -2.67 -5.27 7.03
CA VAL A 94 -3.68 -5.56 8.06
C VAL A 94 -3.05 -5.30 9.44
N ALA A 95 -3.82 -4.72 10.35
CA ALA A 95 -3.39 -4.51 11.73
C ALA A 95 -3.76 -5.74 12.57
N PRO A 96 -2.82 -6.32 13.34
CA PRO A 96 -3.15 -7.39 14.27
C PRO A 96 -3.96 -6.81 15.44
N LEU A 97 -5.10 -7.44 15.76
CA LEU A 97 -5.98 -7.03 16.87
C LEU A 97 -5.94 -8.01 18.05
N LEU A 98 -5.23 -9.12 17.89
CA LEU A 98 -4.94 -10.14 18.89
C LEU A 98 -3.45 -10.48 18.84
N ASP A 99 -2.97 -11.14 19.89
CA ASP A 99 -1.61 -11.69 19.99
C ASP A 99 -0.51 -10.67 19.68
N ILE A 100 -0.73 -9.43 20.11
CA ILE A 100 0.18 -8.30 19.86
C ILE A 100 1.29 -8.15 20.90
N ALA A 101 1.34 -9.03 21.89
CA ALA A 101 2.33 -8.99 22.97
C ALA A 101 3.75 -9.13 22.39
N GLY A 102 4.65 -8.22 22.77
CA GLY A 102 6.02 -8.21 22.28
C GLY A 102 6.21 -7.63 20.87
N LEU A 103 5.14 -7.17 20.20
CA LEU A 103 5.29 -6.41 18.96
C LEU A 103 5.92 -5.04 19.26
N THR A 104 6.93 -4.68 18.49
CA THR A 104 7.61 -3.38 18.56
C THR A 104 7.60 -2.74 17.17
N TRP A 105 7.90 -1.45 17.08
CA TRP A 105 8.08 -0.80 15.78
C TRP A 105 9.09 -1.55 14.90
N ALA A 106 10.24 -1.92 15.48
CA ALA A 106 11.33 -2.59 14.79
C ALA A 106 10.93 -3.91 14.14
N THR A 107 10.03 -4.67 14.80
CA THR A 107 9.51 -5.98 14.34
C THR A 107 8.14 -5.89 13.67
N SER A 108 7.60 -4.68 13.50
CA SER A 108 6.26 -4.48 12.94
C SER A 108 6.23 -4.73 11.43
N ASN A 109 5.11 -5.26 10.94
CA ASN A 109 4.90 -5.43 9.50
C ASN A 109 4.76 -4.07 8.77
N VAL A 110 4.32 -3.02 9.48
CA VAL A 110 4.28 -1.66 8.95
C VAL A 110 5.68 -1.19 8.58
N ARG A 111 6.64 -1.29 9.52
CA ARG A 111 8.03 -0.94 9.27
C ARG A 111 8.64 -1.82 8.18
N ASN A 112 8.40 -3.13 8.22
CA ASN A 112 8.88 -4.07 7.20
C ASN A 112 8.46 -3.60 5.78
N LYS A 113 7.17 -3.35 5.57
CA LYS A 113 6.63 -2.94 4.26
C LYS A 113 7.00 -1.52 3.83
N LEU A 114 7.29 -0.63 4.78
CA LEU A 114 7.66 0.76 4.47
C LEU A 114 9.17 1.01 4.48
N SER A 115 9.98 0.02 4.86
CA SER A 115 11.44 0.14 4.91
C SER A 115 12.05 0.55 3.57
N ARG A 116 11.47 0.10 2.46
CA ARG A 116 11.80 0.55 1.11
C ARG A 116 10.65 0.23 0.16
N VAL A 117 10.17 1.26 -0.55
CA VAL A 117 8.99 1.16 -1.42
C VAL A 117 9.32 1.67 -2.81
N LEU A 118 9.03 0.86 -3.82
CA LEU A 118 8.90 1.30 -5.20
C LEU A 118 7.47 1.82 -5.40
N TRP A 119 7.33 3.14 -5.46
CA TRP A 119 6.05 3.76 -5.80
C TRP A 119 5.89 3.86 -7.31
N VAL A 120 4.74 3.41 -7.80
CA VAL A 120 4.34 3.55 -9.19
C VAL A 120 3.07 4.41 -9.25
N PRO A 121 3.18 5.69 -9.63
CA PRO A 121 2.02 6.54 -9.82
C PRO A 121 1.11 6.03 -10.93
N VAL A 122 -0.19 6.17 -10.73
CA VAL A 122 -1.20 5.88 -11.74
C VAL A 122 -2.05 7.11 -11.94
N ILE A 123 -1.91 7.72 -13.11
CA ILE A 123 -2.47 9.03 -13.45
C ILE A 123 -3.79 8.81 -14.16
N GLY A 124 -4.85 9.35 -13.58
CA GLY A 124 -6.19 9.30 -14.16
C GLY A 124 -7.24 9.53 -13.10
N ASP A 125 -8.20 10.39 -13.42
CA ASP A 125 -9.27 10.73 -12.49
C ASP A 125 -10.33 9.60 -12.39
N ARG A 126 -11.41 9.87 -11.64
CA ARG A 126 -12.52 8.92 -11.48
C ARG A 126 -13.30 8.65 -12.77
N ASN A 127 -13.23 9.56 -13.74
CA ASN A 127 -13.93 9.45 -15.02
C ASN A 127 -13.08 8.71 -16.06
N THR A 128 -11.77 8.63 -15.84
CA THR A 128 -10.82 7.91 -16.68
C THR A 128 -11.00 6.40 -16.48
N PRO A 129 -11.41 5.66 -17.54
CA PRO A 129 -11.54 4.21 -17.47
C PRO A 129 -10.22 3.55 -17.02
N PRO A 130 -10.24 2.44 -16.25
CA PRO A 130 -9.03 1.86 -15.69
C PRO A 130 -7.93 1.61 -16.73
N GLY A 131 -8.26 1.05 -17.90
CA GLY A 131 -7.29 0.78 -18.96
C GLY A 131 -6.66 2.03 -19.59
N ALA A 132 -7.35 3.17 -19.56
CA ALA A 132 -6.87 4.42 -20.15
C ALA A 132 -5.99 5.24 -19.20
N ARG A 133 -5.90 4.85 -17.92
CA ARG A 133 -5.02 5.50 -16.96
C ARG A 133 -3.57 5.26 -17.33
N LEU A 134 -2.74 6.27 -17.14
CA LEU A 134 -1.33 6.25 -17.50
C LEU A 134 -0.48 5.87 -16.30
N ILE A 135 0.59 5.13 -16.55
CA ILE A 135 1.61 4.84 -15.55
C ILE A 135 2.54 6.06 -15.47
N GLY A 136 2.73 6.61 -14.29
CA GLY A 136 3.65 7.72 -14.06
C GLY A 136 5.09 7.26 -13.87
N GLN A 137 5.98 8.24 -13.69
CA GLN A 137 7.39 7.96 -13.37
C GLN A 137 7.49 7.28 -12.01
N PRO A 138 8.12 6.09 -11.91
CA PRO A 138 8.27 5.41 -10.64
C PRO A 138 9.34 6.08 -9.80
N LEU A 139 9.23 5.94 -8.48
CA LEU A 139 10.28 6.36 -7.55
C LEU A 139 10.58 5.26 -6.54
N LEU A 140 11.86 5.15 -6.18
CA LEU A 140 12.28 4.34 -5.05
C LEU A 140 12.40 5.25 -3.83
N TRP A 141 11.68 4.91 -2.77
CA TRP A 141 11.65 5.65 -1.52
C TRP A 141 12.11 4.77 -0.36
N THR A 142 12.81 5.39 0.58
CA THR A 142 13.16 4.87 1.90
C THR A 142 12.90 6.03 2.85
N PRO A 143 12.22 5.80 3.99
CA PRO A 143 11.90 6.88 4.92
C PRO A 143 13.17 7.59 5.38
N SER A 144 13.12 8.93 5.46
CA SER A 144 14.12 9.67 6.24
C SER A 144 14.00 9.36 7.74
N GLU A 145 14.95 9.82 8.54
CA GLU A 145 14.87 9.67 10.00
C GLU A 145 13.61 10.32 10.57
N GLU A 146 13.23 11.49 10.08
CA GLU A 146 12.02 12.20 10.50
C GLU A 146 10.75 11.47 10.06
N GLU A 147 10.74 10.91 8.84
CA GLU A 147 9.61 10.12 8.34
C GLU A 147 9.46 8.81 9.11
N GLU A 148 10.55 8.10 9.40
CA GLU A 148 10.53 6.89 10.21
C GLU A 148 10.07 7.20 11.64
N TRP A 149 10.55 8.30 12.23
CA TRP A 149 10.11 8.74 13.55
C TRP A 149 8.60 9.03 13.59
N LEU A 150 8.08 9.76 12.60
CA LEU A 150 6.65 10.08 12.51
C LEU A 150 5.78 8.82 12.34
N LEU A 151 6.19 7.92 11.44
CA LEU A 151 5.50 6.65 11.22
C LEU A 151 5.51 5.78 12.48
N ARG A 152 6.64 5.76 13.19
CA ARG A 152 6.78 5.05 14.47
C ARG A 152 5.85 5.62 15.53
N GLN A 153 5.85 6.94 15.72
CA GLN A 153 5.00 7.60 16.71
C GLN A 153 3.53 7.26 16.49
N ASP A 154 3.05 7.40 15.26
CA ASP A 154 1.65 7.10 14.91
C ASP A 154 1.32 5.61 15.11
N TRP A 155 2.26 4.72 14.77
CA TRP A 155 2.08 3.28 14.96
C TRP A 155 2.01 2.92 16.45
N GLU A 156 2.91 3.46 17.28
CA GLU A 156 2.93 3.22 18.73
C GLU A 156 1.64 3.73 19.39
N GLU A 157 1.16 4.93 19.06
CA GLU A 157 -0.12 5.49 19.54
C GLU A 157 -1.30 4.58 19.18
N ILE A 158 -1.37 4.13 17.93
CA ILE A 158 -2.46 3.25 17.46
C ILE A 158 -2.39 1.88 18.15
N MET A 159 -1.21 1.30 18.28
CA MET A 159 -1.02 -0.01 18.91
C MET A 159 -1.28 0.04 20.42
N GLU A 160 -0.98 1.15 21.09
CA GLU A 160 -1.34 1.37 22.50
C GLU A 160 -2.86 1.27 22.68
N LEU A 161 -3.64 2.00 21.86
CA LEU A 161 -5.10 1.92 21.90
C LEU A 161 -5.63 0.51 21.62
N ILE A 162 -5.03 -0.23 20.69
CA ILE A 162 -5.39 -1.63 20.46
C ILE A 162 -5.08 -2.48 21.70
N SER A 163 -3.92 -2.29 22.33
CA SER A 163 -3.49 -3.06 23.50
C SER A 163 -4.36 -2.82 24.74
N LEU A 164 -4.91 -1.61 24.88
CA LEU A 164 -5.87 -1.25 25.93
C LEU A 164 -7.30 -1.71 25.63
N GLY A 165 -7.52 -2.46 24.54
CA GLY A 165 -8.85 -2.90 24.11
C GLY A 165 -9.75 -1.78 23.59
N ARG A 166 -9.16 -0.61 23.28
CA ARG A 166 -9.85 0.62 22.84
C ARG A 166 -9.88 0.75 21.31
N VAL A 167 -9.79 -0.36 20.57
CA VAL A 167 -9.78 -0.39 19.10
C VAL A 167 -10.98 0.31 18.45
N GLN A 168 -12.13 0.33 19.13
CA GLN A 168 -13.34 0.98 18.62
C GLN A 168 -13.29 2.51 18.68
N GLU A 169 -12.45 3.08 19.55
CA GLU A 169 -12.24 4.52 19.69
C GLU A 169 -11.33 5.08 18.59
N ILE A 170 -10.60 4.20 17.89
CA ILE A 170 -9.67 4.61 16.83
C ILE A 170 -10.44 5.11 15.61
N THR A 171 -10.39 6.42 15.42
CA THR A 171 -10.92 7.13 14.25
C THR A 171 -9.82 7.50 13.26
N ALA A 172 -10.21 7.93 12.05
CA ALA A 172 -9.30 8.43 11.02
C ALA A 172 -8.51 9.70 11.43
N ARG A 173 -8.87 10.35 12.55
CA ARG A 173 -8.17 11.52 13.06
C ARG A 173 -6.84 11.18 13.74
N HIS A 174 -6.70 9.98 14.31
CA HIS A 174 -5.46 9.52 14.93
C HIS A 174 -4.32 9.45 13.91
N GLY A 175 -3.11 9.67 14.42
CA GLY A 175 -1.86 9.77 13.67
C GLY A 175 -1.75 10.97 12.74
N GLN A 176 -0.54 11.26 12.26
CA GLN A 176 -0.23 12.36 11.35
C GLN A 176 0.07 11.87 9.94
N ALA A 177 0.87 10.81 9.83
CA ALA A 177 1.25 10.12 8.60
C ALA A 177 0.53 8.78 8.43
N LEU A 178 0.35 8.02 9.51
CA LEU A 178 -0.26 6.70 9.52
C LEU A 178 -1.62 6.74 10.21
N GLN A 179 -2.56 5.90 9.77
CA GLN A 179 -3.87 5.76 10.41
C GLN A 179 -4.41 4.35 10.31
N LEU A 180 -5.37 4.05 11.19
CA LEU A 180 -6.12 2.81 11.17
C LEU A 180 -7.50 3.02 10.52
N ARG A 181 -7.86 2.17 9.55
CA ARG A 181 -9.19 2.19 8.90
C ARG A 181 -9.77 0.78 8.76
N PRO A 182 -11.09 0.64 8.62
CA PRO A 182 -11.69 -0.66 8.30
C PRO A 182 -11.13 -1.23 6.98
N LYS A 183 -10.69 -2.50 7.00
CA LYS A 183 -10.18 -3.23 5.83
C LYS A 183 -10.91 -4.58 5.73
N ALA A 184 -12.09 -4.60 5.13
CA ALA A 184 -12.90 -5.81 5.01
C ALA A 184 -13.23 -6.12 3.54
N ALA A 185 -13.29 -7.41 3.20
CA ALA A 185 -13.73 -7.87 1.88
C ALA A 185 -15.19 -7.49 1.59
N ASN A 186 -16.01 -7.46 2.64
CA ASN A 186 -17.38 -6.96 2.60
C ASN A 186 -17.69 -6.19 3.90
N GLY A 187 -18.80 -5.43 3.93
CA GLY A 187 -19.15 -4.60 5.09
C GLY A 187 -19.46 -5.37 6.39
N ARG A 188 -19.58 -6.70 6.32
CA ARG A 188 -20.07 -7.58 7.39
C ARG A 188 -18.97 -8.45 8.02
N ALA A 189 -17.76 -8.48 7.44
CA ALA A 189 -16.68 -9.29 8.00
C ALA A 189 -16.30 -8.78 9.39
N LEU A 190 -16.17 -9.73 10.31
CA LEU A 190 -15.73 -9.52 11.68
C LEU A 190 -14.44 -10.28 11.94
N THR A 191 -13.70 -9.84 12.95
CA THR A 191 -12.51 -10.48 13.47
C THR A 191 -12.46 -10.28 14.98
N ASP A 192 -11.81 -11.21 15.67
CA ASP A 192 -11.59 -11.12 17.10
C ASP A 192 -10.67 -9.93 17.45
N ALA A 193 -10.94 -9.31 18.59
CA ALA A 193 -10.09 -8.31 19.22
C ALA A 193 -10.25 -8.39 20.74
N ILE A 194 -9.39 -7.68 21.47
CA ILE A 194 -9.53 -7.46 22.91
C ILE A 194 -10.42 -6.23 23.16
N GLY A 195 -11.35 -6.33 24.10
CA GLY A 195 -12.21 -5.24 24.56
C GLY A 195 -11.64 -4.53 25.80
N PRO A 196 -12.25 -3.42 26.25
CA PRO A 196 -11.73 -2.58 27.34
C PRO A 196 -11.60 -3.29 28.70
N ASP A 197 -12.34 -4.38 28.91
CA ASP A 197 -12.30 -5.22 30.12
C ASP A 197 -11.36 -6.44 29.97
N GLY A 198 -10.62 -6.54 28.87
CA GLY A 198 -9.77 -7.69 28.55
C GLY A 198 -10.52 -8.87 27.92
N SER A 199 -11.85 -8.79 27.75
CA SER A 199 -12.63 -9.85 27.12
C SER A 199 -12.41 -9.90 25.60
N ARG A 200 -12.72 -11.05 24.98
CA ARG A 200 -12.75 -11.16 23.52
C ARG A 200 -14.03 -10.54 22.97
N ILE A 201 -13.87 -9.64 22.01
CA ILE A 201 -14.96 -8.99 21.28
C ILE A 201 -14.85 -9.25 19.78
N GLN A 202 -15.94 -9.07 19.05
CA GLN A 202 -15.93 -9.01 17.58
C GLN A 202 -15.88 -7.55 17.12
N THR A 203 -14.99 -7.25 16.18
CA THR A 203 -14.95 -5.94 15.52
C THR A 203 -14.65 -6.07 14.04
N ARG A 204 -14.73 -4.97 13.28
CA ARG A 204 -14.38 -4.98 11.86
C ARG A 204 -12.86 -5.07 11.72
N PRO A 205 -12.33 -5.90 10.79
CA PRO A 205 -10.91 -5.94 10.53
C PRO A 205 -10.36 -4.56 10.18
N ARG A 206 -9.15 -4.28 10.67
CA ARG A 206 -8.49 -2.99 10.54
C ARG A 206 -7.23 -3.13 9.69
N GLY A 207 -6.88 -2.06 8.98
CA GLY A 207 -5.64 -1.96 8.23
C GLY A 207 -4.98 -0.62 8.49
N PHE A 208 -3.65 -0.62 8.41
CA PHE A 208 -2.83 0.58 8.41
C PHE A 208 -2.83 1.21 7.02
N TYR A 209 -2.96 2.54 6.99
CA TYR A 209 -2.95 3.34 5.78
C TYR A 209 -2.07 4.57 5.96
N LEU A 210 -1.28 4.91 4.94
CA LEU A 210 -0.63 6.21 4.83
C LEU A 210 -1.66 7.27 4.45
N LYS A 211 -1.67 8.39 5.19
CA LYS A 211 -2.49 9.55 4.89
C LYS A 211 -1.99 10.24 3.62
N THR A 212 -2.91 10.85 2.88
CA THR A 212 -2.59 11.56 1.64
C THR A 212 -1.64 12.74 1.86
N GLY A 213 -1.67 13.39 3.03
CA GLY A 213 -0.72 14.45 3.39
C GLY A 213 0.73 13.95 3.39
N PHE A 214 0.97 12.76 3.95
CA PHE A 214 2.30 12.14 3.97
C PHE A 214 2.78 11.77 2.56
N THR A 215 1.95 11.07 1.79
CA THR A 215 2.35 10.67 0.43
C THR A 215 2.46 11.87 -0.51
N SER A 216 1.68 12.94 -0.31
CA SER A 216 1.82 14.18 -1.07
C SER A 216 3.16 14.86 -0.78
N ALA A 217 3.57 14.96 0.49
CA ALA A 217 4.86 15.54 0.86
C ALA A 217 6.04 14.71 0.32
N LEU A 218 5.93 13.38 0.39
CA LEU A 218 6.90 12.43 -0.18
C LEU A 218 7.07 12.64 -1.69
N LEU A 219 5.96 12.73 -2.44
CA LEU A 219 5.99 12.94 -3.88
C LEU A 219 6.57 14.31 -4.24
N ALA A 220 6.16 15.36 -3.51
CA ALA A 220 6.66 16.72 -3.74
C ALA A 220 8.18 16.81 -3.53
N ARG A 221 8.70 16.18 -2.47
CA ARG A 221 10.15 16.13 -2.22
C ARG A 221 10.91 15.40 -3.33
N HIS A 222 10.37 14.27 -3.80
CA HIS A 222 11.05 13.47 -4.83
C HIS A 222 11.06 14.15 -6.20
N PHE A 223 9.93 14.72 -6.61
CA PHE A 223 9.76 15.35 -7.92
C PHE A 223 10.03 16.86 -7.94
N MET A 224 10.44 17.44 -6.79
CA MET A 224 10.66 18.88 -6.61
C MET A 224 9.45 19.73 -7.01
N LEU A 225 8.26 19.34 -6.52
CA LEU A 225 6.97 20.01 -6.78
C LEU A 225 6.66 21.08 -5.73
#